data_AF-A0A538FWI8-F1
#
_entry.id   AF-A0A538FWI8-F1
#
_cell.length_a   1.000
_cell.length_b   1.000
_cell.length_c   1.000
_cell.angle_alpha   90.00
_cell.angle_beta   90.00
_cell.angle_gamma   90.00
#
_symmetry.space_group_name_H-M   'P 1'
#
loop_
_entity.id
_entity.type
_entity.pdbx_description
1 polymer ?
#
loop_
_entity_poly.entity_id
_entity_poly.type
_entity_poly.pdbx_seq_one_letter_code
_entity_poly.pdbx_strand_id
1 'polypeptide(L)'
;MTKSFPVKLKRGRQLGLGVRARAGSGGRTRLISRNRFRSKAMPLPMRLVWDLVIDPGSLVMERKMLRGIRQRAERLAAQSGTASV
;
A
#
# COMPACT_ATOMS: atom_id res chain seq x y z
N MET A 1 -5.69 14.46 8.19
CA MET A 1 -6.76 13.96 7.28
C MET A 1 -6.44 12.55 6.81
N THR A 2 -7.02 11.54 7.46
CA THR A 2 -6.86 10.12 7.12
C THR A 2 -7.93 9.77 6.09
N LYS A 3 -7.61 9.80 4.78
CA LYS A 3 -8.55 9.36 3.74
C LYS A 3 -8.52 7.83 3.66
N SER A 4 -9.47 7.20 4.33
CA SER A 4 -9.74 5.76 4.20
C SER A 4 -10.66 5.55 3.00
N PHE A 5 -10.16 4.91 1.95
CA PHE A 5 -10.99 4.52 0.79
C PHE A 5 -11.76 3.23 1.14
N PRO A 6 -13.10 3.25 1.17
CA PRO A 6 -13.87 2.06 1.53
C PRO A 6 -13.93 1.09 0.35
N VAL A 7 -13.04 0.10 0.32
CA VAL A 7 -13.20 -1.07 -0.56
C VAL A 7 -14.23 -2.00 0.09
N LYS A 8 -15.45 -2.06 -0.47
CA LYS A 8 -16.49 -3.04 -0.11
C LYS A 8 -16.00 -4.44 -0.50
N LEU A 9 -15.30 -5.14 0.39
CA LEU A 9 -15.07 -6.58 0.25
C LEU A 9 -16.27 -7.34 0.84
N LYS A 10 -16.85 -8.25 0.04
CA LYS A 10 -17.97 -9.11 0.43
C LYS A 10 -17.66 -9.85 1.74
N ARG A 11 -18.68 -9.84 2.63
CA ARG A 11 -18.80 -10.55 3.91
C ARG A 11 -17.86 -11.77 4.06
N GLY A 12 -17.01 -11.74 5.09
CA GLY A 12 -16.37 -12.94 5.65
C GLY A 12 -14.84 -12.93 5.82
N ARG A 13 -14.11 -11.91 5.35
CA ARG A 13 -12.64 -11.97 5.29
C ARG A 13 -12.01 -10.61 5.61
N GLN A 14 -11.58 -10.40 6.85
CA GLN A 14 -10.77 -9.22 7.20
C GLN A 14 -9.38 -9.34 6.56
N LEU A 15 -9.25 -8.82 5.33
CA LEU A 15 -7.98 -8.45 4.72
C LEU A 15 -7.77 -6.96 5.03
N GLY A 16 -7.15 -6.66 6.17
CA GLY A 16 -6.83 -5.29 6.54
C GLY A 16 -5.70 -4.76 5.67
N LEU A 17 -6.03 -4.12 4.55
CA LEU A 17 -5.10 -3.33 3.75
C LEU A 17 -5.23 -1.86 4.17
N GLY A 18 -4.13 -1.26 4.60
CA GLY A 18 -4.09 0.16 4.97
C GLY A 18 -2.77 0.81 4.62
N VAL A 19 -2.84 1.94 3.91
CA VAL A 19 -1.71 2.82 3.62
C VAL A 19 -1.81 4.06 4.51
N ARG A 20 -0.71 4.45 5.17
CA ARG A 20 -0.63 5.63 6.03
C ARG A 20 0.67 6.39 5.78
N ALA A 21 0.58 7.71 5.80
CA ALA A 21 1.75 8.59 5.82
C ALA A 21 2.01 9.04 7.27
N ARG A 22 3.28 9.04 7.68
CA ARG A 22 3.74 9.52 8.99
C ARG A 22 4.82 10.58 8.76
N ALA A 23 4.69 11.73 9.43
CA ALA A 23 5.76 12.72 9.47
C ALA A 23 7.01 12.10 10.11
N GLY A 24 8.13 12.18 9.40
CA GLY A 24 9.46 11.81 9.91
C GLY A 24 10.26 13.04 10.30
N SER A 25 11.44 12.83 10.86
CA SER A 25 12.39 13.90 11.18
C SER A 25 13.02 14.49 9.91
N GLY A 26 13.30 15.80 9.94
CA GLY A 26 13.99 16.52 8.86
C GLY A 26 13.18 16.69 7.58
N GLY A 27 11.88 17.01 7.67
CA GLY A 27 11.02 17.31 6.52
C GLY A 27 10.65 16.09 5.65
N ARG A 28 11.02 14.88 6.07
CA ARG A 28 10.75 13.64 5.33
C ARG A 28 9.42 13.03 5.76
N THR A 29 8.70 12.42 4.82
CA THR A 29 7.47 11.68 5.11
C THR A 29 7.70 10.19 4.90
N ARG A 30 7.35 9.37 5.89
CA ARG A 30 7.40 7.91 5.79
C ARG A 30 6.05 7.37 5.35
N LEU A 31 6.02 6.75 4.17
CA LEU A 31 4.85 6.03 3.65
C LEU A 31 4.92 4.58 4.13
N ILE A 32 3.89 4.14 4.85
CA ILE A 32 3.80 2.79 5.42
C ILE A 32 2.57 2.12 4.81
N SER A 33 2.79 1.01 4.11
CA SER A 33 1.73 0.10 3.69
C SER A 33 1.70 -1.11 4.60
N ARG A 34 0.51 -1.49 5.06
CA ARG A 34 0.30 -2.70 5.87
C ARG A 34 -0.78 -3.53 5.20
N ASN A 35 -0.39 -4.73 4.84
CA ASN A 35 -1.25 -5.71 4.20
C ASN A 35 -1.26 -7.00 5.04
N ARG A 36 -2.44 -7.51 5.36
CA ARG A 36 -2.60 -8.75 6.13
C ARG A 36 -3.38 -9.76 5.31
N PHE A 37 -2.67 -10.53 4.48
CA PHE A 37 -3.25 -11.66 3.78
C PHE A 37 -3.21 -12.92 4.66
N ARG A 38 -4.36 -13.55 4.87
CA ARG A 38 -4.44 -14.90 5.45
C ARG A 38 -4.74 -15.88 4.32
N SER A 39 -3.74 -16.70 3.96
CA SER A 39 -3.87 -17.81 3.00
C SER A 39 -4.42 -19.10 3.64
N LYS A 40 -4.57 -19.13 4.97
CA LYS A 40 -4.94 -20.33 5.75
C LYS A 40 -6.31 -20.95 5.44
N ALA A 41 -7.20 -20.23 4.73
CA ALA A 41 -8.54 -20.70 4.38
C ALA A 41 -8.67 -21.28 2.95
N MET A 42 -7.58 -21.41 2.20
CA MET A 42 -7.60 -21.95 0.83
C MET A 42 -7.31 -23.47 0.80
N PRO A 43 -7.93 -24.22 -0.13
CA PRO A 43 -7.56 -25.61 -0.39
C PRO A 43 -6.08 -25.73 -0.79
N LEU A 44 -5.43 -26.84 -0.40
CA LEU A 44 -3.97 -27.06 -0.52
C LEU A 44 -3.33 -26.66 -1.86
N PRO A 45 -3.84 -27.07 -3.03
CA PRO A 45 -3.22 -26.71 -4.30
C PRO A 45 -3.30 -25.20 -4.58
N MET A 46 -4.41 -24.56 -4.18
CA MET A 46 -4.58 -23.11 -4.33
C MET A 46 -3.73 -22.33 -3.33
N ARG A 47 -3.49 -22.87 -2.12
CA ARG A 47 -2.53 -22.32 -1.16
C ARG A 47 -1.11 -22.30 -1.72
N LEU A 48 -0.66 -23.38 -2.37
CA LEU A 48 0.67 -23.45 -2.97
C LEU A 48 0.86 -22.41 -4.07
N VAL A 49 -0.10 -22.29 -4.99
CA VAL A 49 -0.05 -21.25 -6.05
C VAL A 49 -0.08 -19.84 -5.44
N TRP A 50 -0.91 -19.65 -4.41
CA TRP A 50 -1.01 -18.37 -3.72
C TRP A 50 0.31 -17.98 -3.05
N ASP A 51 0.87 -18.86 -2.22
CA ASP A 51 2.07 -18.60 -1.44
C ASP A 51 3.32 -18.48 -2.35
N LEU A 52 3.38 -19.22 -3.47
CA LEU A 52 4.57 -19.24 -4.33
C LEU A 52 4.55 -18.19 -5.46
N VAL A 53 3.38 -17.75 -5.92
CA VAL A 53 3.26 -16.87 -7.10
C VAL A 53 2.47 -15.60 -6.81
N ILE A 54 1.28 -15.72 -6.20
CA ILE A 54 0.38 -14.59 -6.05
C ILE A 54 0.85 -13.63 -4.96
N ASP A 55 1.24 -14.14 -3.80
CA ASP A 55 1.75 -13.35 -2.68
C ASP A 55 3.01 -12.56 -3.08
N PRO A 56 4.07 -13.17 -3.65
CA PRO A 56 5.23 -12.41 -4.10
C PRO A 56 4.90 -11.45 -5.26
N GLY A 57 4.02 -11.84 -6.18
CA GLY A 57 3.56 -10.96 -7.27
C GLY A 57 2.84 -9.72 -6.74
N SER A 58 2.02 -9.88 -5.70
CA SER A 58 1.30 -8.78 -5.06
C SER A 58 2.24 -7.78 -4.38
N LEU A 59 3.33 -8.25 -3.77
CA LEU A 59 4.35 -7.38 -3.16
C LEU A 59 5.10 -6.54 -4.20
N VAL A 60 5.37 -7.10 -5.38
CA VAL A 60 5.97 -6.34 -6.48
C VAL A 60 5.04 -5.20 -6.93
N MET A 61 3.74 -5.49 -7.08
CA MET A 61 2.75 -4.49 -7.45
C MET A 61 2.58 -3.42 -6.37
N GLU A 62 2.53 -3.83 -5.10
CA GLU A 62 2.48 -2.92 -3.96
C GLU A 62 3.70 -1.99 -3.93
N ARG A 63 4.91 -2.53 -4.15
CA ARG A 63 6.14 -1.74 -4.24
C ARG A 63 6.11 -0.75 -5.40
N LYS A 64 5.61 -1.15 -6.57
CA LYS A 64 5.43 -0.25 -7.73
C LYS A 64 4.44 0.87 -7.39
N MET A 65 3.31 0.54 -6.76
CA MET A 65 2.31 1.52 -6.34
C MET A 65 2.89 2.55 -5.37
N LEU A 66 3.58 2.10 -4.32
CA LEU A 66 4.17 2.99 -3.31
C LEU A 66 5.26 3.89 -3.91
N ARG A 67 6.07 3.36 -4.84
CA ARG A 67 7.05 4.17 -5.59
C ARG A 67 6.36 5.24 -6.45
N GLY A 68 5.26 4.90 -7.12
CA GLY A 68 4.48 5.87 -7.91
C GLY A 68 3.86 6.96 -7.04
N ILE A 69 3.33 6.61 -5.86
CA ILE A 69 2.81 7.59 -4.89
C ILE A 69 3.94 8.52 -4.43
N ARG A 70 5.10 7.97 -4.09
CA ARG A 70 6.28 8.75 -3.70
C ARG A 70 6.68 9.75 -4.78
N GLN A 71 6.86 9.29 -6.02
CA GLN A 71 7.26 10.16 -7.14
C GLN A 71 6.26 11.30 -7.37
N ARG A 72 4.96 11.02 -7.32
CA ARG A 72 3.93 12.07 -7.45
C ARG A 72 3.95 13.04 -6.28
N ALA A 73 4.15 12.56 -5.05
CA ALA A 73 4.24 13.42 -3.87
C ALA A 73 5.49 14.32 -3.92
N GLU A 74 6.64 13.78 -4.34
CA GLU A 74 7.88 14.55 -4.54
C GLU A 74 7.70 15.60 -5.65
N ARG A 75 7.06 15.24 -6.77
CA ARG A 75 6.75 16.18 -7.86
C ARG A 75 5.82 17.31 -7.41
N LEU A 76 4.77 16.99 -6.66
CA LEU A 76 3.84 17.99 -6.10
C LEU A 76 4.55 18.89 -5.09
N ALA A 77 5.40 18.34 -4.21
CA ALA A 77 6.17 19.14 -3.26
C ALA A 77 7.13 20.11 -3.96
N ALA A 78 7.79 19.68 -5.03
CA ALA A 78 8.64 20.55 -5.84
C ALA A 78 7.84 21.70 -6.50
N GLN A 79 6.63 21.42 -6.99
CA GLN A 79 5.76 22.42 -7.61
C GLN A 79 5.12 23.37 -6.59
N SER A 80 4.77 22.88 -5.40
CA SER A 80 4.23 23.70 -4.32
C SER A 80 5.30 24.57 -3.66
N GLY A 81 6.57 24.13 -3.63
CA GLY A 81 7.70 24.93 -3.16
C GLY A 81 8.07 26.09 -4.09
N THR A 82 7.70 26.03 -5.38
CA THR A 82 7.85 27.14 -6.34
C THR A 82 6.68 28.13 -6.32
N ALA A 83 5.56 27.80 -5.67
CA ALA A 83 4.37 28.67 -5.59
C ALA A 83 4.38 29.59 -4.36
N SER A 84 5.45 29.57 -3.56
CA SER A 84 5.62 30.36 -2.35
C SER A 84 6.82 31.31 -2.41
N VAL A 85 7.20 31.77 -3.61
CA VAL A 85 8.21 32.81 -3.84
C VAL A 85 7.56 34.03 -4.46
#